data_AF-A0A0C2DKS6-F1
#
_entry.id   AF-A0A0C2DKS6-F1
#
_cell.length_a   1.000
_cell.length_b   1.000
_cell.length_c   1.000
_cell.angle_alpha   90.00
_cell.angle_beta   90.00
_cell.angle_gamma   90.00
#
_symmetry.space_group_name_H-M   'P 1'
#
loop_
_entity.id
_entity.type
_entity.pdbx_description
1 polymer ?
#
loop_
_entity_poly.entity_id
_entity_poly.type
_entity_poly.pdbx_seq_one_letter_code
_entity_poly.pdbx_strand_id
1 'polypeptide(L)' 'MKSLVCLVALPILGFAYPPRLGDPFSPLGPWTSRGPPCGLPPFVEKLPEDAQEQVRAIWSNYKEGEDCMKEHKQTR' A
#
# COMPACT_ATOMS: atom_id res chain seq x y z
N MET A 1 32.62 15.81 34.44
CA MET A 1 31.22 15.55 34.87
C MET A 1 30.25 15.39 33.69
N LYS A 2 30.26 16.27 32.66
CA LYS A 2 29.37 16.16 31.50
C LYS A 2 29.50 14.85 30.68
N SER A 3 30.73 14.37 30.41
CA SER A 3 30.93 13.10 29.67
C SER A 3 30.41 11.87 30.40
N LEU A 4 30.43 11.88 31.74
CA LEU A 4 30.00 10.73 32.55
C LEU A 4 28.46 10.63 32.58
N VAL A 5 27.76 11.77 32.54
CA VAL A 5 26.30 11.82 32.41
C VAL A 5 25.85 11.25 31.05
N CYS A 6 26.54 11.57 29.95
CA CYS A 6 26.19 11.03 28.63
C CYS A 6 26.36 9.51 28.54
N LEU A 7 27.44 8.96 29.10
CA LEU A 7 27.74 7.52 29.06
C LEU A 7 26.72 6.68 29.83
N VAL A 8 26.06 7.25 30.83
CA VAL A 8 25.05 6.55 31.63
C VAL A 8 23.64 6.83 31.09
N ALA A 9 23.35 8.04 30.61
CA ALA A 9 22.02 8.40 30.12
C ALA A 9 21.67 7.75 28.78
N LEU A 10 22.61 7.65 27.83
CA LEU A 10 22.36 7.05 26.51
C LEU A 10 21.93 5.58 26.56
N PRO A 11 22.58 4.67 27.32
CA PRO A 11 22.12 3.28 27.42
C PRO A 11 20.78 3.17 28.15
N ILE A 12 20.52 4.01 29.16
CA ILE A 12 19.22 4.03 29.88
C ILE A 12 18.10 4.47 28.94
N LEU A 13 18.35 5.47 28.09
CA LEU A 13 17.37 5.93 27.10
C LEU A 13 17.12 4.87 26.01
N GLY A 14 18.14 4.17 25.53
CA GLY A 14 17.95 3.06 24.58
C GLY A 14 17.14 1.90 25.15
N PHE A 15 17.27 1.62 26.45
CA PHE A 15 16.49 0.58 27.13
C PHE A 15 15.04 1.04 27.43
N ALA A 16 14.85 2.30 27.83
CA ALA A 16 13.53 2.87 28.11
C ALA A 16 12.72 3.14 26.83
N TYR A 17 13.39 3.37 25.71
CA TYR A 17 12.79 3.63 24.40
C TYR A 17 13.35 2.65 23.37
N PRO A 18 12.95 1.37 23.41
CA PRO A 18 13.33 0.42 22.36
C PRO A 18 12.88 0.97 21.00
N PRO A 19 13.66 0.75 19.92
CA PRO A 19 13.22 1.13 18.58
C PRO A 19 11.85 0.50 18.36
N ARG A 20 10.88 1.33 17.97
CA ARG A 20 9.53 0.89 17.64
C ARG A 20 9.65 -0.09 16.48
N LEU A 21 9.74 -1.38 16.79
CA LEU A 21 9.55 -2.45 15.82
C LEU A 21 8.16 -2.18 15.25
N GLY A 22 8.13 -1.73 13.99
CA GLY A 22 6.96 -1.12 13.37
C GLY A 22 5.69 -1.90 13.67
N ASP A 23 4.61 -1.19 14.00
CA ASP A 23 3.31 -1.79 14.26
C ASP A 23 2.88 -2.58 13.02
N PRO A 24 2.71 -3.92 13.10
CA PRO A 24 2.26 -4.74 11.97
C PRO A 24 0.87 -4.36 11.44
N PHE A 25 0.19 -3.42 12.08
CA PHE A 25 -1.14 -2.91 11.75
C PHE A 25 -1.20 -1.38 11.61
N SER A 26 -0.06 -0.69 11.47
CA SER A 26 -0.03 0.71 11.02
C SER A 26 -0.90 1.02 9.79
N PRO A 27 -1.87 1.93 9.86
CA PRO A 27 -2.59 2.39 8.66
C PRO A 27 -1.68 3.07 7.63
N LEU A 28 -0.39 3.31 7.93
CA LEU A 28 0.62 3.89 7.05
C LEU A 28 1.76 2.91 6.73
N GLY A 29 1.58 1.62 7.02
CA GLY A 29 2.57 0.58 6.81
C GLY A 29 2.74 0.18 5.33
N PRO A 30 3.70 -0.69 4.99
CA PRO A 30 3.99 -1.07 3.60
C PRO A 30 2.81 -1.63 2.79
N TRP A 31 1.77 -2.12 3.46
CA TRP A 31 0.54 -2.57 2.79
C TRP A 31 -0.29 -1.42 2.21
N THR A 32 -0.21 -0.19 2.72
CA THR A 32 -0.91 0.95 2.10
C THR A 32 -0.18 1.51 0.89
N SER A 33 1.10 1.19 0.73
CA SER A 33 1.87 1.52 -0.48
C SER A 33 1.62 0.54 -1.64
N ARG A 34 0.98 -0.60 -1.38
CA ARG A 34 0.48 -1.47 -2.44
C ARG A 34 -0.93 -1.02 -2.76
N GLY A 35 -1.07 -0.13 -3.74
CA GLY A 35 -2.37 0.22 -4.32
C GLY A 35 -3.14 -1.05 -4.74
N PRO A 36 -4.45 -0.94 -5.01
CA PRO A 36 -5.22 -2.09 -5.48
C PRO A 36 -4.49 -2.76 -6.65
N PRO A 37 -4.47 -4.11 -6.70
CA PRO A 37 -3.73 -4.81 -7.74
C PRO A 37 -4.26 -4.37 -9.11
N CYS A 38 -3.36 -3.92 -9.96
CA CYS A 38 -3.69 -3.57 -11.33
C CYS A 38 -3.99 -4.85 -12.13
N GLY A 39 -5.10 -4.86 -12.85
CA GLY A 39 -5.51 -5.97 -13.70
C GLY A 39 -7.04 -6.03 -13.81
N LEU A 40 -7.52 -6.85 -14.74
CA LEU A 40 -8.96 -6.99 -14.96
C LEU A 40 -9.67 -7.36 -13.63
N PRO A 41 -10.66 -6.58 -13.17
CA PRO A 41 -11.27 -6.82 -11.89
C PRO A 41 -12.07 -8.14 -11.87
N PRO A 42 -12.03 -8.92 -10.77
CA PRO A 42 -12.73 -10.20 -10.67
C PRO A 42 -14.26 -10.07 -10.65
N PHE A 43 -14.79 -8.87 -10.41
CA PHE A 43 -16.23 -8.63 -10.44
C PHE A 43 -16.80 -8.58 -11.86
N VAL A 44 -15.95 -8.44 -12.90
CA VAL A 44 -16.39 -8.38 -14.30
C VAL A 44 -17.25 -9.58 -14.66
N GLU A 45 -16.90 -10.78 -14.19
CA GLU A 45 -17.67 -12.00 -14.44
C GLU A 45 -19.11 -11.97 -13.89
N LYS A 46 -19.41 -11.06 -12.95
CA LYS A 46 -20.72 -10.92 -12.31
C LYS A 46 -21.54 -9.77 -12.90
N LEU A 47 -20.97 -8.97 -13.81
CA LEU A 47 -21.69 -7.88 -14.47
C LEU A 47 -22.57 -8.41 -15.61
N PRO A 48 -23.66 -7.70 -15.95
CA PRO A 48 -24.43 -7.97 -17.14
C PRO A 48 -23.53 -7.83 -18.40
N GLU A 49 -23.90 -8.55 -19.46
CA GLU A 49 -23.08 -8.76 -20.67
C GLU A 49 -22.64 -7.44 -21.32
N ASP A 50 -23.54 -6.44 -21.33
CA ASP A 50 -23.30 -5.09 -21.81
C ASP A 50 -22.18 -4.36 -21.04
N ALA A 51 -22.19 -4.49 -19.71
CA ALA A 51 -21.20 -3.84 -18.86
C ALA A 51 -19.88 -4.63 -18.84
N GLN A 52 -19.90 -5.95 -19.06
CA GLN A 52 -18.68 -6.72 -19.25
C GLN A 52 -17.86 -6.26 -20.44
N GLU A 53 -18.50 -6.04 -21.59
CA GLU A 53 -17.83 -5.57 -22.80
C GLU A 53 -17.20 -4.20 -22.59
N GLN A 54 -17.89 -3.28 -21.91
CA GLN A 54 -17.39 -1.95 -21.59
C GLN A 54 -16.15 -2.01 -20.70
N VAL A 55 -16.18 -2.83 -19.64
CA VAL A 55 -15.01 -2.97 -18.75
C VAL A 55 -13.85 -3.64 -19.50
N ARG A 56 -14.09 -4.70 -20.27
CA ARG A 56 -13.04 -5.32 -21.09
C ARG A 56 -12.45 -4.34 -22.11
N ALA A 57 -13.24 -3.43 -22.68
CA ALA A 57 -12.77 -2.41 -23.59
C ALA A 57 -11.87 -1.36 -22.89
N ILE A 58 -12.23 -0.90 -21.68
CA ILE A 58 -11.40 0.01 -20.88
C ILE A 58 -10.05 -0.63 -20.56
N TRP A 59 -10.07 -1.90 -20.15
CA TRP A 59 -8.88 -2.65 -19.76
C TRP A 59 -8.09 -3.24 -20.94
N SER A 60 -8.59 -3.15 -22.18
CA SER A 60 -7.91 -3.70 -23.38
C SER A 60 -6.60 -2.98 -23.71
N ASN A 61 -6.47 -1.71 -23.33
CA ASN A 61 -5.27 -0.91 -23.57
C ASN A 61 -4.26 -0.98 -22.42
N TYR A 62 -4.62 -1.63 -21.31
CA TYR A 62 -3.77 -1.72 -20.12
C TYR A 62 -2.63 -2.73 -20.34
N LYS A 63 -1.40 -2.36 -19.94
CA LYS A 63 -0.24 -3.25 -19.91
C LYS A 63 0.25 -3.47 -18.49
N GLU A 64 0.64 -4.71 -18.20
CA GLU A 64 1.15 -5.13 -16.90
C GLU A 64 2.43 -4.33 -16.56
N GLY A 65 2.36 -3.54 -15.48
CA GLY A 65 3.45 -2.64 -15.06
C GLY A 65 3.21 -1.15 -15.32
N GLU A 66 2.12 -0.76 -16.00
CA GLU A 66 1.68 0.63 -16.10
C GLU A 66 0.74 1.03 -14.95
N ASP A 67 0.64 2.34 -14.68
CA ASP A 67 -0.24 2.90 -13.66
C ASP A 67 -1.73 2.70 -14.03
N CYS A 68 -2.43 1.82 -13.30
CA CYS A 68 -3.84 1.48 -13.57
C CYS A 68 -4.88 2.41 -12.93
N MET A 69 -4.46 3.56 -12.40
CA MET A 69 -5.33 4.47 -11.65
C MET A 69 -6.45 5.07 -12.52
N LYS A 70 -6.21 5.21 -13.82
CA LYS A 70 -7.17 5.78 -14.77
C LYS A 70 -8.27 4.78 -15.11
N GLU A 71 -7.88 3.55 -15.40
CA GLU A 71 -8.74 2.40 -15.71
C GLU A 71 -9.61 2.07 -14.49
N HIS A 72 -9.02 2.07 -13.29
CA HIS A 72 -9.75 1.93 -12.03
C HIS A 72 -10.83 3.01 -11.86
N LYS A 73 -10.52 4.27 -12.17
CA LYS A 73 -11.48 5.37 -12.05
C LYS A 73 -12.61 5.24 -13.07
N GLN A 74 -12.34 4.71 -14.25
CA GLN A 74 -13.34 4.47 -15.30
C GLN A 74 -14.20 3.24 -15.03
N THR A 75 -13.72 2.30 -14.22
CA THR A 75 -14.42 1.05 -13.86
C THR A 75 -15.20 1.14 -12.54
N ARG A 76 -15.09 2.27 -11.83
CA ARG A 76 -15.78 2.51 -10.55
C ARG A 76 -17.27 2.73 -10.73
#